data_AF-A6VCN9-F1
#
_entry.id   AF-A6VCN9-F1
#
_cell.length_a   1.000
_cell.length_b   1.000
_cell.length_c   1.000
_cell.angle_alpha   90.00
_cell.angle_beta   90.00
_cell.angle_gamma   90.00
#
_symmetry.space_group_name_H-M   'P 1'
#
loop_
_entity.id
_entity.type
_entity.pdbx_description
1 polymer ?
#
loop_
_entity_poly.entity_id
_entity_poly.type
_entity_poly.pdbx_seq_one_letter_code
_entity_poly.pdbx_strand_id
1 'polypeptide(L)'
;MKTPRRLEPLVEDGLIDEVLRPLMSGKEASVYVVRCGDSLRCAKVYKEASKRSFRQAAEYQEGRKVRNSRQARAMAKGSKYGRREQEEAWQNAEVAALFRLAGAGVRVPKPYDFLDGVLLMELVTDAEGDAAPRLNDVTLDADEARRHHAFLIRQIVAMLCAGLVHGDLSEFNVLLGPDGPVIIDLPQAVDAAGNNHAFSMLERDVGNMAAYFGRFAPELRQTRYAREMWALYEAGRLTPETPLSGTFVEAEEAADVRAVLREIEAAQREEARRQAQRQAEDEPRGNREEPPPPWLQ
;
A
#
# COMPACT_ATOMS: atom_id res chain seq x y z
N MET A 1 -20.77 -15.27 -23.95
CA MET A 1 -21.49 -14.86 -22.71
C MET A 1 -22.15 -13.49 -22.96
N LYS A 2 -23.20 -13.08 -22.22
CA LYS A 2 -23.68 -11.69 -22.33
C LYS A 2 -22.65 -10.74 -21.71
N THR A 3 -22.16 -9.78 -22.49
CA THR A 3 -21.19 -8.76 -22.04
C THR A 3 -21.76 -8.01 -20.82
N PRO A 4 -21.03 -7.94 -19.70
CA PRO A 4 -21.38 -7.06 -18.59
C PRO A 4 -21.45 -5.60 -19.06
N ARG A 5 -22.45 -4.83 -18.60
CA ARG A 5 -22.64 -3.41 -18.99
C ARG A 5 -21.40 -2.53 -18.86
N ARG A 6 -20.55 -2.80 -17.86
CA ARG A 6 -19.32 -2.05 -17.63
C ARG A 6 -18.22 -2.32 -18.67
N LEU A 7 -18.34 -3.39 -19.45
CA LEU A 7 -17.41 -3.73 -20.53
C LEU A 7 -17.96 -3.36 -21.91
N GLU A 8 -19.23 -2.97 -22.03
CA GLU A 8 -19.84 -2.54 -23.30
C GLU A 8 -19.06 -1.38 -23.96
N PRO A 9 -18.64 -0.31 -23.23
CA PRO A 9 -17.87 0.79 -23.84
C PRO A 9 -16.53 0.31 -24.43
N LEU A 10 -15.81 -0.57 -23.73
CA LEU A 10 -14.53 -1.11 -24.21
C LEU A 10 -14.70 -2.00 -25.46
N VAL A 11 -15.87 -2.61 -25.63
CA VAL A 11 -16.21 -3.37 -26.85
C VAL A 11 -16.57 -2.42 -27.99
N GLU A 12 -17.38 -1.40 -27.73
CA GLU A 12 -17.76 -0.38 -28.70
C GLU A 12 -16.55 0.42 -29.22
N ASP A 13 -15.58 0.71 -28.35
CA ASP A 13 -14.33 1.41 -28.67
C ASP A 13 -13.27 0.50 -29.33
N GLY A 14 -13.56 -0.80 -29.48
CA GLY A 14 -12.64 -1.77 -30.12
C GLY A 14 -11.41 -2.13 -29.28
N LEU A 15 -11.41 -1.85 -27.98
CA LEU A 15 -10.35 -2.27 -27.05
C LEU A 15 -10.46 -3.75 -26.68
N ILE A 16 -11.68 -4.29 -26.68
CA ILE A 16 -12.02 -5.68 -26.40
C ILE A 16 -12.93 -6.21 -27.52
N ASP A 17 -12.63 -7.37 -28.10
CA ASP A 17 -13.50 -7.97 -29.12
C ASP A 17 -14.62 -8.79 -28.47
N GLU A 18 -14.29 -9.53 -27.41
CA GLU A 18 -15.22 -10.48 -26.79
C GLU A 18 -14.94 -10.67 -25.29
N VAL A 19 -16.01 -10.77 -24.49
CA VAL A 19 -15.95 -11.23 -23.09
C VAL A 19 -16.20 -12.74 -23.05
N LEU A 20 -15.15 -13.51 -22.75
CA LEU A 20 -15.20 -14.97 -22.82
C LEU A 20 -15.87 -15.57 -21.58
N ARG A 21 -15.31 -15.29 -20.40
CA ARG A 21 -15.77 -15.88 -19.13
C ARG A 21 -15.39 -15.03 -17.91
N PRO A 22 -16.14 -15.10 -16.80
CA PRO A 22 -15.70 -14.56 -15.52
C PRO A 22 -14.51 -15.40 -15.02
N LEU A 23 -13.52 -14.73 -14.47
CA LEU A 23 -12.37 -15.35 -13.83
C LEU A 23 -12.55 -15.38 -12.30
N MET A 24 -12.91 -14.24 -11.72
CA MET A 24 -13.09 -14.09 -10.27
C MET A 24 -14.14 -13.02 -9.99
N SER A 25 -14.90 -13.17 -8.92
CA SER A 25 -15.77 -12.12 -8.38
C SER A 25 -15.42 -11.89 -6.92
N GLY A 26 -14.82 -10.74 -6.62
CA GLY A 26 -14.48 -10.31 -5.27
C GLY A 26 -15.49 -9.32 -4.70
N LYS A 27 -15.27 -8.86 -3.47
CA LYS A 27 -16.10 -7.81 -2.86
C LYS A 27 -15.94 -6.45 -3.57
N GLU A 28 -14.76 -6.19 -4.11
CA GLU A 28 -14.38 -4.87 -4.62
C GLU A 28 -14.30 -4.79 -6.13
N ALA A 29 -14.02 -5.90 -6.80
CA ALA A 29 -13.94 -5.98 -8.26
C ALA A 29 -14.38 -7.36 -8.77
N SER A 30 -14.75 -7.41 -10.03
CA SER A 30 -14.93 -8.65 -10.79
C SER A 30 -13.91 -8.68 -11.92
N VAL A 31 -13.26 -9.82 -12.11
CA VAL A 31 -12.25 -10.01 -13.17
C VAL A 31 -12.83 -10.93 -14.23
N TYR A 32 -12.69 -10.54 -15.49
CA TYR A 32 -13.15 -11.29 -16.66
C TYR A 32 -11.99 -11.60 -17.58
N VAL A 33 -12.02 -12.78 -18.22
CA VAL A 33 -11.16 -13.09 -19.36
C VAL A 33 -11.79 -12.51 -20.61
N VAL A 34 -11.02 -11.71 -21.33
CA VAL A 34 -11.45 -11.00 -22.53
C VAL A 34 -10.48 -11.23 -23.69
N ARG A 35 -10.98 -11.16 -24.93
CA ARG A 35 -10.20 -11.23 -26.16
C ARG A 35 -9.88 -9.83 -26.66
N CYS A 36 -8.62 -9.61 -27.02
CA CYS A 36 -8.11 -8.38 -27.63
C CYS A 36 -7.19 -8.77 -28.80
N GLY A 37 -7.72 -8.77 -30.02
CA GLY A 37 -7.14 -9.41 -31.20
C GLY A 37 -6.86 -10.89 -30.96
N ASP A 38 -5.63 -11.29 -31.22
CA ASP A 38 -5.15 -12.66 -31.03
C ASP A 38 -4.77 -12.97 -29.56
N SER A 39 -4.83 -12.00 -28.66
CA SER A 39 -4.40 -12.13 -27.27
C SER A 39 -5.56 -12.24 -26.29
N LEU A 40 -5.37 -13.06 -25.24
CA LEU A 40 -6.26 -13.07 -24.08
C LEU A 40 -5.74 -12.13 -22.99
N ARG A 41 -6.65 -11.43 -22.33
CA ARG A 41 -6.36 -10.45 -21.27
C ARG A 41 -7.36 -10.56 -20.12
N CYS A 42 -7.01 -9.92 -19.01
CA CYS A 42 -7.89 -9.73 -17.86
C CYS A 42 -8.49 -8.33 -17.89
N ALA A 43 -9.82 -8.24 -17.72
CA ALA A 43 -10.52 -7.00 -17.44
C ALA A 43 -10.97 -6.99 -15.97
N LYS A 44 -10.30 -6.20 -15.12
CA LYS A 44 -10.69 -5.98 -13.71
C LYS A 44 -11.67 -4.82 -13.65
N VAL A 45 -12.94 -5.15 -13.42
CA VAL A 45 -14.06 -4.20 -13.32
C VAL A 45 -14.29 -3.86 -11.85
N TYR A 46 -14.05 -2.61 -11.47
CA TYR A 46 -14.24 -2.14 -10.09
C TYR A 46 -15.72 -1.92 -9.76
N LYS A 47 -16.18 -2.39 -8.59
CA LYS A 47 -17.55 -2.20 -8.10
C LYS A 47 -17.71 -0.83 -7.44
N GLU A 48 -18.87 -0.19 -7.59
CA GLU A 48 -19.17 1.12 -6.99
C GLU A 48 -19.19 1.13 -5.45
N ALA A 49 -18.82 2.28 -4.88
CA ALA A 49 -18.76 2.64 -3.45
C ALA A 49 -19.83 2.05 -2.54
N SER A 50 -21.06 2.04 -3.01
CA SER A 50 -22.24 1.73 -2.21
C SER A 50 -22.34 0.26 -1.78
N LYS A 51 -21.44 -0.61 -2.27
CA LYS A 51 -21.46 -2.06 -2.05
C LYS A 51 -20.24 -2.63 -1.30
N ARG A 52 -19.33 -1.80 -0.78
CA ARG A 52 -18.09 -2.24 -0.09
C ARG A 52 -18.17 -2.06 1.44
N SER A 53 -17.80 -3.08 2.23
CA SER A 53 -17.77 -3.00 3.70
C SER A 53 -16.45 -2.43 4.20
N PHE A 54 -16.44 -1.15 4.58
CA PHE A 54 -15.28 -0.40 5.09
C PHE A 54 -14.93 -0.79 6.54
N ARG A 55 -13.71 -1.33 6.79
CA ARG A 55 -13.18 -1.43 8.17
C ARG A 55 -11.69 -1.10 8.40
N GLN A 56 -10.85 -0.82 7.39
CA GLN A 56 -9.40 -0.62 7.62
C GLN A 56 -8.73 0.50 6.79
N ALA A 57 -9.48 1.47 6.24
CA ALA A 57 -8.92 2.43 5.29
C ALA A 57 -7.94 3.49 5.86
N ALA A 58 -7.88 3.71 7.18
CA ALA A 58 -7.12 4.83 7.75
C ALA A 58 -5.59 4.68 7.60
N GLU A 59 -5.04 3.49 7.87
CA GLU A 59 -3.60 3.21 7.82
C GLU A 59 -3.04 3.28 6.38
N TYR A 60 -3.86 2.90 5.40
CA TYR A 60 -3.49 2.93 3.97
C TYR A 60 -3.58 4.33 3.34
N GLN A 61 -4.28 5.27 3.99
CA GLN A 61 -4.48 6.63 3.48
C GLN A 61 -3.39 7.60 3.94
N GLU A 62 -2.68 7.29 5.02
CA GLU A 62 -1.61 8.14 5.55
C GLU A 62 -0.45 8.25 4.55
N GLY A 63 0.03 9.48 4.31
CA GLY A 63 1.08 9.77 3.31
C GLY A 63 0.58 10.09 1.89
N ARG A 64 -0.69 9.83 1.54
CA ARG A 64 -1.25 10.14 0.20
C ARG A 64 -1.56 11.63 0.08
N LYS A 65 -0.59 12.45 -0.36
CA LYS A 65 -0.78 13.89 -0.62
C LYS A 65 -1.66 14.12 -1.85
N VAL A 66 -2.90 14.57 -1.64
CA VAL A 66 -3.76 15.06 -2.73
C VAL A 66 -3.32 16.49 -3.08
N ARG A 67 -2.96 16.71 -4.35
CA ARG A 67 -2.44 18.00 -4.87
C ARG A 67 -3.39 19.19 -4.73
N ASN A 68 -4.65 18.99 -4.35
CA ASN A 68 -5.69 20.03 -4.34
C ASN A 68 -6.31 20.24 -2.93
N SER A 69 -6.12 21.42 -2.35
CA SER A 69 -6.54 21.79 -0.98
C SER A 69 -8.06 21.83 -0.78
N ARG A 70 -8.86 21.81 -1.86
CA ARG A 70 -10.32 21.70 -1.82
C ARG A 70 -10.80 20.25 -1.70
N GLN A 71 -10.14 19.32 -2.40
CA GLN A 71 -10.44 17.88 -2.34
C GLN A 71 -10.08 17.29 -0.97
N ALA A 72 -8.95 17.69 -0.38
CA ALA A 72 -8.56 17.29 0.98
C ALA A 72 -9.62 17.65 2.03
N ARG A 73 -10.29 18.81 1.89
CA ARG A 73 -11.37 19.26 2.80
C ARG A 73 -12.69 18.51 2.59
N ALA A 74 -12.99 18.06 1.37
CA ALA A 74 -14.18 17.25 1.08
C ALA A 74 -14.03 15.81 1.60
N MET A 75 -12.81 15.25 1.52
CA MET A 75 -12.44 13.94 2.06
C MET A 75 -12.52 13.90 3.60
N ALA A 76 -12.07 14.97 4.27
CA ALA A 76 -12.14 15.09 5.74
C ALA A 76 -13.57 15.12 6.30
N LYS A 77 -14.58 15.48 5.49
CA LYS A 77 -15.98 15.58 5.91
C LYS A 77 -16.81 14.30 5.64
N GLY A 78 -16.21 13.27 5.03
CA GLY A 78 -16.86 11.96 4.84
C GLY A 78 -18.18 11.99 4.06
N SER A 79 -18.44 13.01 3.23
CA SER A 79 -19.70 13.16 2.48
C SER A 79 -19.84 12.13 1.35
N LYS A 80 -21.06 11.91 0.81
CA LYS A 80 -21.28 10.99 -0.33
C LYS A 80 -20.41 11.35 -1.55
N TYR A 81 -20.14 12.64 -1.75
CA TYR A 81 -19.23 13.15 -2.77
C TYR A 81 -17.75 12.91 -2.40
N GLY A 82 -17.36 13.18 -1.15
CA GLY A 82 -16.01 12.92 -0.66
C GLY A 82 -15.61 11.44 -0.69
N ARG A 83 -16.56 10.52 -0.46
CA ARG A 83 -16.35 9.06 -0.59
C ARG A 83 -16.15 8.63 -2.04
N ARG A 84 -16.89 9.22 -2.99
CA ARG A 84 -16.72 8.97 -4.43
C ARG A 84 -15.35 9.48 -4.93
N GLU A 85 -14.95 10.68 -4.51
CA GLU A 85 -13.62 11.24 -4.83
C GLU A 85 -12.48 10.42 -4.20
N GLN A 86 -12.65 9.91 -2.98
CA GLN A 86 -11.67 8.99 -2.36
C GLN A 86 -11.51 7.69 -3.15
N GLU A 87 -12.60 7.16 -3.71
CA GLU A 87 -12.56 5.92 -4.47
C GLU A 87 -12.02 6.08 -5.88
N GLU A 88 -12.37 7.16 -6.58
CA GLU A 88 -11.73 7.50 -7.85
C GLU A 88 -10.22 7.71 -7.62
N ALA A 89 -9.82 8.39 -6.53
CA ALA A 89 -8.41 8.50 -6.13
C ALA A 89 -7.76 7.15 -5.74
N TRP A 90 -8.50 6.23 -5.11
CA TRP A 90 -8.01 4.89 -4.73
C TRP A 90 -7.83 3.97 -5.93
N GLN A 91 -8.79 3.96 -6.87
CA GLN A 91 -8.67 3.21 -8.13
C GLN A 91 -7.48 3.74 -8.94
N ASN A 92 -7.34 5.07 -8.99
CA ASN A 92 -6.18 5.70 -9.59
C ASN A 92 -4.86 5.32 -8.89
N ALA A 93 -4.87 5.09 -7.57
CA ALA A 93 -3.67 4.70 -6.83
C ALA A 93 -3.24 3.26 -7.12
N GLU A 94 -4.16 2.28 -7.14
CA GLU A 94 -3.85 0.90 -7.50
C GLU A 94 -3.34 0.82 -8.95
N VAL A 95 -4.05 1.46 -9.88
CA VAL A 95 -3.66 1.51 -11.29
C VAL A 95 -2.30 2.18 -11.44
N ALA A 96 -2.07 3.34 -10.81
CA ALA A 96 -0.78 4.02 -10.85
C ALA A 96 0.35 3.18 -10.25
N ALA A 97 0.08 2.45 -9.15
CA ALA A 97 1.04 1.52 -8.57
C ALA A 97 1.39 0.41 -9.56
N LEU A 98 0.40 -0.22 -10.19
CA LEU A 98 0.62 -1.29 -11.16
C LEU A 98 1.45 -0.80 -12.36
N PHE A 99 1.11 0.35 -12.95
CA PHE A 99 1.91 0.95 -14.04
C PHE A 99 3.33 1.30 -13.60
N ARG A 100 3.50 1.86 -12.39
CA ARG A 100 4.82 2.21 -11.83
C ARG A 100 5.69 0.97 -11.64
N LEU A 101 5.13 -0.09 -11.06
CA LEU A 101 5.84 -1.35 -10.83
C LEU A 101 6.17 -2.07 -12.14
N ALA A 102 5.24 -2.13 -13.08
CA ALA A 102 5.48 -2.69 -14.41
C ALA A 102 6.59 -1.91 -15.15
N GLY A 103 6.57 -0.57 -15.08
CA GLY A 103 7.61 0.29 -15.64
C GLY A 103 8.98 0.14 -14.96
N ALA A 104 9.01 -0.27 -13.69
CA ALA A 104 10.22 -0.59 -12.94
C ALA A 104 10.70 -2.05 -13.17
N GLY A 105 10.03 -2.82 -14.04
CA GLY A 105 10.41 -4.20 -14.35
C GLY A 105 10.04 -5.21 -13.28
N VAL A 106 9.22 -4.85 -12.29
CA VAL A 106 8.69 -5.79 -11.30
C VAL A 106 7.75 -6.77 -11.99
N ARG A 107 7.81 -8.06 -11.64
CA ARG A 107 6.90 -9.08 -12.17
C ARG A 107 5.51 -8.95 -11.55
N VAL A 108 4.73 -8.06 -12.15
CA VAL A 108 3.28 -7.85 -11.96
C VAL A 108 2.56 -8.11 -13.29
N PRO A 109 1.23 -8.28 -13.32
CA PRO A 109 0.50 -8.34 -14.58
C PRO A 109 0.71 -7.05 -15.37
N LYS A 110 1.17 -7.16 -16.62
CA LYS A 110 1.38 -5.99 -17.47
C LYS A 110 0.07 -5.22 -17.66
N PRO A 111 -0.05 -3.95 -17.21
CA PRO A 111 -1.22 -3.15 -17.49
C PRO A 111 -1.20 -2.65 -18.94
N TYR A 112 -2.36 -2.62 -19.57
CA TYR A 112 -2.55 -2.10 -20.93
C TYR A 112 -3.27 -0.76 -20.93
N ASP A 113 -4.42 -0.70 -20.25
CA ASP A 113 -5.25 0.51 -20.23
C ASP A 113 -6.17 0.54 -19.00
N PHE A 114 -6.65 1.72 -18.65
CA PHE A 114 -7.66 1.93 -17.63
C PHE A 114 -8.73 2.92 -18.12
N LEU A 115 -9.93 2.41 -18.40
CA LEU A 115 -11.05 3.18 -18.95
C LEU A 115 -12.34 2.84 -18.21
N ASP A 116 -13.13 3.86 -17.85
CA ASP A 116 -14.46 3.72 -17.23
C ASP A 116 -14.55 2.81 -15.99
N GLY A 117 -13.48 2.76 -15.20
CA GLY A 117 -13.39 1.90 -14.01
C GLY A 117 -13.10 0.43 -14.36
N VAL A 118 -12.52 0.18 -15.52
CA VAL A 118 -12.04 -1.13 -15.98
C VAL A 118 -10.55 -1.06 -16.25
N LEU A 119 -9.78 -1.88 -15.53
CA LEU A 119 -8.35 -2.07 -15.77
C LEU A 119 -8.15 -3.29 -16.69
N LEU A 120 -7.60 -3.04 -17.87
CA LEU A 120 -7.18 -4.08 -18.82
C LEU A 120 -5.72 -4.44 -18.57
N MET A 121 -5.43 -5.70 -18.28
CA MET A 121 -4.09 -6.17 -17.93
C MET A 121 -3.81 -7.59 -18.46
N GLU A 122 -2.55 -8.02 -18.37
CA GLU A 122 -2.12 -9.38 -18.68
C GLU A 122 -2.98 -10.44 -17.96
N LEU A 123 -3.40 -11.45 -18.71
CA LEU A 123 -3.88 -12.69 -18.14
C LEU A 123 -2.65 -13.54 -17.78
N VAL A 124 -2.39 -13.71 -16.49
CA VAL A 124 -1.32 -14.61 -16.03
C VAL A 124 -1.82 -16.04 -16.12
N THR A 125 -1.15 -16.85 -16.94
CA THR A 125 -1.52 -18.25 -17.17
C THR A 125 -0.50 -19.22 -16.60
N ASP A 126 -0.93 -20.46 -16.37
CA ASP A 126 -0.04 -21.62 -16.22
C ASP A 126 0.50 -22.10 -17.58
N ALA A 127 1.17 -23.26 -17.59
CA ALA A 127 1.77 -23.83 -18.78
C ALA A 127 0.73 -24.39 -19.76
N GLU A 128 -0.46 -24.73 -19.27
CA GLU A 128 -1.60 -25.27 -19.99
C GLU A 128 -2.47 -24.17 -20.62
N GLY A 129 -2.23 -22.91 -20.25
CA GLY A 129 -2.98 -21.74 -20.73
C GLY A 129 -4.22 -21.43 -19.89
N ASP A 130 -4.39 -22.12 -18.77
CA ASP A 130 -5.39 -21.83 -17.75
C ASP A 130 -4.89 -20.71 -16.81
N ALA A 131 -5.78 -20.19 -15.96
CA ALA A 131 -5.39 -19.10 -15.07
C ALA A 131 -4.38 -19.61 -14.03
N ALA A 132 -3.26 -18.90 -13.88
CA ALA A 132 -2.19 -19.33 -12.99
C ALA A 132 -2.70 -19.52 -11.55
N PRO A 133 -2.31 -20.61 -10.87
CA PRO A 133 -2.70 -20.85 -9.49
C PRO A 133 -2.05 -19.82 -8.55
N ARG A 134 -2.67 -19.57 -7.41
CA ARG A 134 -2.04 -18.82 -6.32
C ARG A 134 -1.01 -19.68 -5.62
N LEU A 135 0.01 -19.08 -5.03
CA LEU A 135 0.97 -19.83 -4.19
C LEU A 135 0.26 -20.65 -3.10
N ASN A 136 -0.81 -20.13 -2.49
CA ASN A 136 -1.59 -20.89 -1.51
C ASN A 136 -2.07 -22.27 -2.01
N ASP A 137 -2.31 -22.39 -3.32
CA ASP A 137 -2.92 -23.57 -3.93
C ASP A 137 -1.86 -24.50 -4.56
N VAL A 138 -0.57 -24.18 -4.37
CA VAL A 138 0.56 -24.92 -4.92
C VAL A 138 1.35 -25.61 -3.80
N THR A 139 1.81 -26.83 -4.09
CA THR A 139 2.81 -27.54 -3.28
C THR A 139 4.15 -27.46 -3.98
N LEU A 140 5.19 -27.04 -3.27
CA LEU A 140 6.53 -26.85 -3.81
C LEU A 140 7.50 -27.86 -3.19
N ASP A 141 8.52 -28.24 -3.95
CA ASP A 141 9.71 -28.84 -3.35
C ASP A 141 10.60 -27.77 -2.68
N ALA A 142 11.61 -28.22 -1.93
CA ALA A 142 12.49 -27.33 -1.19
C ALA A 142 13.34 -26.43 -2.11
N ASP A 143 13.75 -26.91 -3.29
CA ASP A 143 14.58 -26.15 -4.22
C ASP A 143 13.75 -25.12 -5.01
N GLU A 144 12.54 -25.49 -5.42
CA GLU A 144 11.54 -24.57 -5.96
C GLU A 144 11.23 -23.46 -4.97
N ALA A 145 10.97 -23.81 -3.70
CA ALA A 145 10.70 -22.84 -2.66
C ALA A 145 11.86 -21.84 -2.49
N ARG A 146 13.11 -22.32 -2.48
CA ARG A 146 14.30 -21.44 -2.43
C ARG A 146 14.41 -20.53 -3.65
N ARG A 147 14.22 -21.06 -4.85
CA ARG A 147 14.29 -20.29 -6.11
C ARG A 147 13.22 -19.22 -6.17
N HIS A 148 11.97 -19.57 -5.88
CA HIS A 148 10.84 -18.64 -5.92
C HIS A 148 10.90 -17.60 -4.81
N HIS A 149 11.32 -17.99 -3.59
CA HIS A 149 11.56 -17.04 -2.52
C HIS A 149 12.65 -16.03 -2.89
N ALA A 150 13.81 -16.49 -3.37
CA ALA A 150 14.89 -15.60 -3.79
C ALA A 150 14.46 -14.67 -4.94
N PHE A 151 13.65 -15.17 -5.87
CA PHE A 151 13.05 -14.34 -6.93
C PHE A 151 12.12 -13.27 -6.37
N LEU A 152 11.19 -13.63 -5.47
CA LEU A 152 10.25 -12.68 -4.87
C LEU A 152 10.95 -11.62 -4.01
N ILE A 153 12.01 -11.98 -3.28
CA ILE A 153 12.81 -11.00 -2.55
C ILE A 153 13.39 -9.95 -3.50
N ARG A 154 13.89 -10.34 -4.68
CA ARG A 154 14.34 -9.38 -5.71
C ARG A 154 13.19 -8.51 -6.23
N GLN A 155 12.00 -9.08 -6.40
CA GLN A 155 10.81 -8.30 -6.80
C GLN A 155 10.43 -7.26 -5.72
N ILE A 156 10.47 -7.64 -4.44
CA ILE A 156 10.20 -6.73 -3.31
C ILE A 156 11.25 -5.62 -3.23
N VAL A 157 12.53 -5.93 -3.46
CA VAL A 157 13.60 -4.92 -3.57
C VAL A 157 13.31 -3.95 -4.71
N ALA A 158 12.93 -4.45 -5.89
CA ALA A 158 12.58 -3.61 -7.03
C ALA A 158 11.34 -2.73 -6.76
N MET A 159 10.32 -3.25 -6.06
CA MET A 159 9.17 -2.47 -5.60
C MET A 159 9.61 -1.33 -4.66
N LEU A 160 10.48 -1.64 -3.68
CA LEU A 160 10.99 -0.66 -2.72
C LEU A 160 11.86 0.40 -3.40
N CYS A 161 12.71 0.01 -4.36
CA CYS A 161 13.47 0.95 -5.21
C CYS A 161 12.55 1.82 -6.06
N ALA A 162 11.45 1.24 -6.55
CA ALA A 162 10.39 1.98 -7.20
C ALA A 162 9.59 2.85 -6.21
N GLY A 163 9.90 2.87 -4.91
CA GLY A 163 9.28 3.71 -3.88
C GLY A 163 7.93 3.20 -3.36
N LEU A 164 7.64 1.91 -3.52
CA LEU A 164 6.38 1.30 -3.08
C LEU A 164 6.62 0.10 -2.17
N VAL A 165 5.78 -0.02 -1.15
CA VAL A 165 5.61 -1.24 -0.36
C VAL A 165 4.25 -1.83 -0.71
N HIS A 166 4.15 -3.16 -0.85
CA HIS A 166 2.90 -3.81 -1.25
C HIS A 166 1.80 -3.61 -0.21
N GLY A 167 2.13 -3.75 1.07
CA GLY A 167 1.23 -3.49 2.18
C GLY A 167 0.23 -4.60 2.47
N ASP A 168 0.24 -5.72 1.74
CA ASP A 168 -0.61 -6.89 1.99
C ASP A 168 -0.09 -8.14 1.25
N LEU A 169 1.23 -8.30 1.14
CA LEU A 169 1.80 -9.41 0.37
C LEU A 169 1.66 -10.72 1.16
N SER A 170 1.02 -11.71 0.55
CA SER A 170 0.78 -13.05 1.10
C SER A 170 0.71 -14.09 -0.03
N GLU A 171 0.66 -15.37 0.32
CA GLU A 171 0.54 -16.47 -0.65
C GLU A 171 -0.75 -16.42 -1.49
N PHE A 172 -1.72 -15.60 -1.08
CA PHE A 172 -2.96 -15.36 -1.82
C PHE A 172 -2.82 -14.28 -2.90
N ASN A 173 -1.82 -13.41 -2.77
CA ASN A 173 -1.57 -12.24 -3.63
C ASN A 173 -0.35 -12.47 -4.55
N VAL A 174 0.03 -13.73 -4.76
CA VAL A 174 1.07 -14.14 -5.69
C VAL A 174 0.56 -15.30 -6.52
N LEU A 175 0.58 -15.13 -7.84
CA LEU A 175 0.30 -16.20 -8.81
C LEU A 175 1.60 -16.88 -9.21
N LEU A 176 1.55 -18.16 -9.55
CA LEU A 176 2.71 -18.91 -10.05
C LEU A 176 2.52 -19.21 -11.55
N GLY A 177 3.19 -18.43 -12.40
CA GLY A 177 3.26 -18.70 -13.83
C GLY A 177 4.45 -19.58 -14.20
N PRO A 178 4.59 -19.98 -15.48
CA PRO A 178 5.69 -20.83 -15.94
C PRO A 178 7.07 -20.20 -15.73
N ASP A 179 7.16 -18.87 -15.85
CA ASP A 179 8.39 -18.11 -15.63
C ASP A 179 8.64 -17.73 -14.15
N GLY A 180 7.74 -18.16 -13.26
CA GLY A 180 7.83 -17.93 -11.82
C GLY A 180 6.74 -17.03 -11.23
N PRO A 181 6.95 -16.55 -9.99
CA PRO A 181 5.96 -15.80 -9.23
C PRO A 181 5.59 -14.45 -9.86
N VAL A 182 4.30 -14.10 -9.82
CA VAL A 182 3.76 -12.81 -10.26
C VAL A 182 2.97 -12.17 -9.13
N ILE A 183 3.37 -10.98 -8.71
CA ILE A 183 2.73 -10.22 -7.63
C ILE A 183 1.45 -9.58 -8.16
N ILE A 184 0.34 -9.72 -7.43
CA ILE A 184 -0.97 -9.17 -7.80
C ILE A 184 -1.60 -8.41 -6.63
N ASP A 185 -2.65 -7.65 -6.94
CA ASP A 185 -3.50 -6.95 -5.96
C ASP A 185 -2.76 -5.87 -5.15
N LEU A 186 -2.69 -4.66 -5.71
CA LEU A 186 -1.97 -3.52 -5.14
C LEU A 186 -2.84 -2.42 -4.48
N PRO A 187 -4.11 -2.63 -4.06
CA PRO A 187 -4.91 -1.54 -3.49
C PRO A 187 -4.36 -1.00 -2.16
N GLN A 188 -3.63 -1.85 -1.45
CA GLN A 188 -3.00 -1.56 -0.16
C GLN A 188 -1.56 -1.05 -0.29
N ALA A 189 -1.07 -0.86 -1.51
CA ALA A 189 0.27 -0.35 -1.72
C ALA A 189 0.41 1.07 -1.14
N VAL A 190 1.54 1.31 -0.48
CA VAL A 190 1.88 2.57 0.18
C VAL A 190 3.20 3.12 -0.32
N ASP A 191 3.35 4.45 -0.26
CA ASP A 191 4.59 5.13 -0.59
C ASP A 191 5.63 4.87 0.51
N ALA A 192 6.79 4.34 0.11
CA ALA A 192 7.83 3.91 1.04
C ALA A 192 8.46 5.07 1.83
N ALA A 193 8.51 6.27 1.25
CA ALA A 193 9.10 7.46 1.89
C ALA A 193 8.05 8.29 2.64
N GLY A 194 6.79 8.23 2.21
CA GLY A 194 5.72 9.10 2.69
C GLY A 194 4.81 8.50 3.76
N ASN A 195 4.88 7.20 4.02
CA ASN A 195 4.04 6.51 5.00
C ASN A 195 4.86 6.03 6.21
N ASN A 196 4.49 6.48 7.41
CA ASN A 196 5.17 6.16 8.68
C ASN A 196 5.15 4.65 9.01
N HIS A 197 4.18 3.92 8.47
CA HIS A 197 4.01 2.48 8.65
C HIS A 197 4.64 1.65 7.53
N ALA A 198 5.25 2.27 6.51
CA ALA A 198 5.82 1.57 5.35
C ALA A 198 6.81 0.46 5.76
N PHE A 199 7.71 0.73 6.71
CA PHE A 199 8.65 -0.27 7.19
C PHE A 199 7.95 -1.47 7.82
N SER A 200 6.99 -1.23 8.73
CA SER A 200 6.26 -2.31 9.41
C SER A 200 5.43 -3.15 8.43
N MET A 201 4.89 -2.53 7.39
CA MET A 201 4.19 -3.21 6.30
C MET A 201 5.15 -4.07 5.47
N LEU A 202 6.33 -3.55 5.12
CA LEU A 202 7.37 -4.30 4.41
C LEU A 202 7.86 -5.50 5.23
N GLU A 203 8.10 -5.29 6.53
CA GLU A 203 8.52 -6.35 7.43
C GLU A 203 7.48 -7.47 7.51
N ARG A 204 6.19 -7.12 7.55
CA ARG A 204 5.09 -8.09 7.46
C ARG A 204 5.07 -8.82 6.12
N ASP A 205 5.16 -8.09 5.01
CA ASP A 205 5.11 -8.64 3.65
C ASP A 205 6.23 -9.67 3.42
N VAL A 206 7.47 -9.31 3.74
CA VAL A 206 8.63 -10.20 3.64
C VAL A 206 8.53 -11.36 4.63
N GLY A 207 8.05 -11.09 5.85
CA GLY A 207 7.81 -12.12 6.87
C GLY A 207 6.79 -13.16 6.43
N ASN A 208 5.70 -12.75 5.77
CA ASN A 208 4.70 -13.66 5.21
C ASN A 208 5.31 -14.57 4.14
N MET A 209 6.15 -14.01 3.25
CA MET A 209 6.87 -14.80 2.25
C MET A 209 7.82 -15.82 2.91
N ALA A 210 8.63 -15.39 3.87
CA ALA A 210 9.51 -16.27 4.62
C ALA A 210 8.74 -17.38 5.35
N ALA A 211 7.57 -17.06 5.92
CA ALA A 211 6.72 -18.03 6.61
C ALA A 211 6.09 -19.06 5.67
N TYR A 212 5.58 -18.63 4.51
CA TYR A 212 5.00 -19.51 3.49
C TYR A 212 6.05 -20.45 2.90
N PHE A 213 7.14 -19.91 2.32
CA PHE A 213 8.19 -20.74 1.73
C PHE A 213 8.93 -21.58 2.78
N GLY A 214 8.99 -21.10 4.01
CA GLY A 214 9.49 -21.83 5.17
C GLY A 214 8.77 -23.16 5.44
N ARG A 215 7.53 -23.32 4.97
CA ARG A 215 6.80 -24.61 5.06
C ARG A 215 7.52 -25.73 4.30
N PHE A 216 8.24 -25.37 3.23
CA PHE A 216 8.97 -26.29 2.35
C PHE A 216 10.49 -26.26 2.59
N ALA A 217 11.04 -25.09 2.93
CA ALA A 217 12.47 -24.89 3.25
C ALA A 217 12.62 -24.14 4.60
N PRO A 218 12.67 -24.85 5.74
CA PRO A 218 12.57 -24.26 7.08
C PRO A 218 13.56 -23.14 7.41
N GLU A 219 14.75 -23.18 6.83
CA GLU A 219 15.81 -22.18 6.99
C GLU A 219 15.38 -20.77 6.54
N LEU A 220 14.44 -20.65 5.60
CA LEU A 220 13.98 -19.37 5.08
C LEU A 220 13.31 -18.49 6.16
N ARG A 221 12.73 -19.10 7.20
CA ARG A 221 12.12 -18.37 8.34
C ARG A 221 13.12 -17.58 9.18
N GLN A 222 14.39 -17.95 9.09
CA GLN A 222 15.46 -17.30 9.86
C GLN A 222 16.02 -16.07 9.15
N THR A 223 15.65 -15.87 7.88
CA THR A 223 16.13 -14.73 7.10
C THR A 223 15.58 -13.40 7.63
N ARG A 224 16.32 -12.31 7.37
CA ARG A 224 16.04 -10.95 7.84
C ARG A 224 16.10 -9.94 6.69
N TYR A 225 15.64 -10.36 5.50
CA TYR A 225 15.68 -9.54 4.28
C TYR A 225 15.01 -8.18 4.43
N ALA A 226 13.89 -8.08 5.16
CA ALA A 226 13.17 -6.81 5.34
C ALA A 226 14.03 -5.73 6.00
N ARG A 227 14.68 -6.09 7.10
CA ARG A 227 15.55 -5.19 7.87
C ARG A 227 16.78 -4.80 7.05
N GLU A 228 17.38 -5.77 6.38
CA GLU A 228 18.56 -5.56 5.53
C GLU A 228 18.25 -4.60 4.36
N MET A 229 17.19 -4.87 3.59
CA MET A 229 16.83 -4.02 2.45
C MET A 229 16.36 -2.63 2.89
N TRP A 230 15.67 -2.52 4.03
CA TRP A 230 15.24 -1.24 4.57
C TRP A 230 16.42 -0.37 5.01
N ALA A 231 17.38 -0.94 5.73
CA ALA A 231 18.59 -0.22 6.14
C ALA A 231 19.40 0.29 4.92
N LEU A 232 19.45 -0.50 3.84
CA LEU A 232 20.06 -0.07 2.57
C LEU A 232 19.25 1.02 1.88
N TYR A 233 17.92 0.95 1.93
CA TYR A 233 17.01 1.95 1.38
C TYR A 233 17.15 3.29 2.10
N GLU A 234 17.12 3.31 3.43
CA GLU A 234 17.30 4.52 4.24
C GLU A 234 18.68 5.15 4.03
N ALA A 235 19.71 4.33 3.82
CA ALA A 235 21.04 4.80 3.50
C ALA A 235 21.18 5.29 2.04
N GLY A 236 20.14 5.19 1.20
CA GLY A 236 20.19 5.57 -0.22
C GLY A 236 21.10 4.67 -1.07
N ARG A 237 21.36 3.43 -0.63
CA ARG A 237 22.28 2.47 -1.28
C ARG A 237 21.58 1.26 -1.90
N LEU A 238 20.26 1.14 -1.74
CA LEU A 238 19.50 0.05 -2.34
C LEU A 238 19.29 0.28 -3.84
N THR A 239 19.62 -0.72 -4.63
CA THR A 239 19.37 -0.81 -6.07
C THR A 239 18.71 -2.16 -6.37
N PRO A 240 18.01 -2.33 -7.52
CA PRO A 240 17.41 -3.61 -7.90
C PRO A 240 18.41 -4.78 -7.96
N GLU A 241 19.68 -4.48 -8.21
CA GLU A 241 20.79 -5.43 -8.31
C GLU A 241 21.56 -5.62 -7.00
N THR A 242 21.22 -4.88 -5.94
CA THR A 242 21.93 -4.97 -4.66
C THR A 242 21.80 -6.38 -4.08
N PRO A 243 22.92 -7.10 -3.86
CA PRO A 243 22.87 -8.42 -3.26
C PRO A 243 22.47 -8.30 -1.79
N LEU A 244 21.55 -9.16 -1.36
CA LEU A 244 21.15 -9.29 0.05
C LEU A 244 21.65 -10.63 0.60
N SER A 245 22.20 -10.63 1.80
CA SER A 245 22.68 -11.83 2.48
C SER A 245 21.56 -12.59 3.21
N GLY A 246 20.45 -11.92 3.50
CA GLY A 246 19.35 -12.46 4.31
C GLY A 246 19.67 -12.48 5.80
N THR A 247 20.78 -11.88 6.23
CA THR A 247 21.19 -11.75 7.63
C THR A 247 21.26 -10.29 8.00
N PHE A 248 20.68 -9.92 9.13
CA PHE A 248 20.75 -8.56 9.64
C PHE A 248 21.13 -8.60 11.11
N VAL A 249 22.23 -7.91 11.45
CA VAL A 249 22.62 -7.67 12.84
C VAL A 249 22.02 -6.32 13.20
N GLU A 250 21.06 -6.31 14.11
CA GLU A 250 20.62 -5.05 14.70
C GLU A 250 21.81 -4.44 15.41
N ALA A 251 22.20 -3.24 15.00
CA ALA A 251 23.08 -2.46 15.84
C ALA A 251 22.30 -2.24 17.15
N GLU A 252 22.84 -2.70 18.28
CA GLU A 252 22.40 -2.25 19.61
C GLU A 252 22.77 -0.77 19.77
N GLU A 253 22.25 0.11 18.91
CA GLU A 253 22.11 1.51 19.25
C GLU A 253 21.00 1.55 20.28
N ALA A 254 21.39 1.45 21.55
CA ALA A 254 20.52 1.77 22.67
C ALA A 254 19.82 3.08 22.33
N ALA A 255 18.51 3.02 22.05
CA ALA A 255 17.72 4.20 21.79
C ALA A 255 18.08 5.22 22.87
N ASP A 256 18.49 6.45 22.50
CA ASP A 256 18.79 7.47 23.48
C ASP A 256 17.46 7.90 24.12
N VAL A 257 16.99 7.09 25.07
CA VAL A 257 15.79 7.34 25.87
C VAL A 257 15.90 8.72 26.51
N ARG A 258 17.12 9.20 26.80
CA ARG A 258 17.34 10.54 27.32
C ARG A 258 17.07 11.62 26.27
N ALA A 259 17.32 11.40 24.98
CA ALA A 259 16.92 12.33 23.92
C ALA A 259 15.41 12.48 23.84
N VAL A 260 14.68 11.36 23.83
CA VAL A 260 13.21 11.37 23.78
C VAL A 260 12.62 12.03 25.03
N LEU A 261 13.15 11.73 26.22
CA LEU A 261 12.72 12.37 27.46
C LEU A 261 12.99 13.88 27.46
N ARG A 262 14.14 14.34 26.92
CA ARG A 262 14.44 15.77 26.77
C ARG A 262 13.42 16.50 25.89
N GLU A 263 12.94 15.86 24.82
CA GLU A 263 11.92 16.44 23.94
C GLU A 263 10.55 16.51 24.61
N ILE A 264 10.13 15.46 25.31
CA ILE A 264 8.87 15.45 26.06
C ILE A 264 8.86 16.53 27.14
N GLU A 265 9.96 16.67 27.90
CA GLU A 265 10.09 17.72 28.92
C GLU A 265 10.11 19.13 28.30
N ALA A 266 10.64 19.29 27.10
CA ALA A 266 10.61 20.57 26.38
C ALA A 266 9.17 20.93 25.97
N ALA A 267 8.43 19.96 25.41
CA ALA A 267 7.03 20.14 25.01
C ALA A 267 6.13 20.47 26.21
N GLN A 268 6.28 19.75 27.33
CA GLN A 268 5.53 20.00 28.56
C GLN A 268 5.81 21.38 29.15
N ARG A 269 7.06 21.85 29.12
CA ARG A 269 7.41 23.21 29.57
C ARG A 269 6.80 24.28 28.69
N GLU A 270 6.73 24.05 27.38
CA GLU A 270 6.08 24.98 26.46
C GLU A 270 4.55 25.03 26.69
N GLU A 271 3.93 23.88 26.91
CA GLU A 271 2.50 23.79 27.20
C GLU A 271 2.14 24.47 28.54
N ALA A 272 2.95 24.27 29.58
CA ALA A 272 2.78 24.95 30.87
C ALA A 272 2.88 26.48 30.74
N ARG A 273 3.80 26.99 29.92
CA ARG A 273 3.91 28.44 29.64
C ARG A 273 2.65 28.99 28.95
N ARG A 274 2.11 28.24 27.98
CA ARG A 274 0.86 28.62 27.28
C ARG A 274 -0.34 28.60 28.23
N GLN A 275 -0.43 27.62 29.13
CA GLN A 275 -1.49 27.56 30.13
C GLN A 275 -1.39 28.72 31.15
N ALA A 276 -0.18 29.04 31.62
CA ALA A 276 0.03 30.18 32.52
C ALA A 276 -0.32 31.52 31.87
N GLN A 277 0.00 31.71 30.58
CA GLN A 277 -0.41 32.91 29.84
C GLN A 277 -1.94 33.03 29.73
N ARG A 278 -2.64 31.93 29.44
CA ARG A 278 -4.12 31.94 29.39
C ARG A 278 -4.74 32.22 30.76
N GLN A 279 -4.19 31.65 31.83
CA GLN A 279 -4.68 31.91 33.18
C GLN A 279 -4.46 33.36 33.62
N ALA A 280 -3.34 33.99 33.21
CA ALA A 280 -3.09 35.41 33.48
C ALA A 280 -3.98 36.35 32.65
N GLU A 281 -4.45 35.92 31.47
CA GLU A 281 -5.41 36.66 30.65
C GLU A 281 -6.87 36.54 31.18
N ASP A 282 -7.20 35.43 31.84
CA ASP A 282 -8.53 35.16 32.43
C ASP A 282 -8.68 35.63 33.90
N GLU A 283 -7.62 36.15 34.53
CA GLU A 283 -7.74 36.75 35.87
C GLU A 283 -8.58 38.05 35.82
N PRO A 284 -9.72 38.12 36.55
CA PRO A 284 -10.54 39.33 36.56
C PRO A 284 -9.75 40.47 37.23
N ARG A 285 -9.70 41.63 36.57
CA ARG A 285 -9.14 42.86 37.16
C ARG A 285 -9.93 43.23 38.41
N GLY A 286 -9.45 42.76 39.57
CA GLY A 286 -10.04 43.02 40.88
C GLY A 286 -10.10 44.52 41.18
N ASN A 287 -11.28 44.93 41.67
CA ASN A 287 -11.68 46.27 42.07
C ASN A 287 -10.59 46.95 42.92
N ARG A 288 -9.86 47.93 42.38
CA ARG A 288 -9.04 48.82 43.19
C ARG A 288 -9.99 49.78 43.90
N GLU A 289 -10.28 49.55 45.18
CA GLU A 289 -10.93 50.55 46.02
C GLU A 289 -10.10 51.83 46.02
N GLU A 290 -10.70 52.93 45.54
CA GLU A 290 -10.11 54.25 45.67
C GLU A 290 -10.05 54.62 47.16
N PRO A 291 -8.90 55.09 47.67
CA PRO A 291 -8.79 55.47 49.07
C PRO A 291 -9.72 56.67 49.35
N PRO A 292 -10.37 56.72 50.53
CA PRO A 292 -11.35 57.76 50.85
C PRO A 292 -10.70 59.14 50.92
N PRO A 293 -11.41 60.20 50.51
CA PRO A 293 -10.85 61.55 50.46
C PRO A 293 -10.59 62.14 51.87
N PRO A 294 -9.60 63.05 51.98
CA PRO A 294 -8.97 63.42 53.24
C PRO A 294 -9.79 64.31 54.20
N TRP A 295 -11.07 64.57 53.94
CA TRP A 295 -11.94 65.40 54.79
C TRP A 295 -12.82 64.58 55.74
N LEU A 296 -12.48 63.31 55.98
CA LEU A 296 -13.21 62.38 56.84
C LEU A 296 -12.40 61.93 58.07
N GLN A 297 -11.54 62.82 58.61
CA GLN A 297 -10.93 62.71 59.94
C GLN A 297 -11.24 63.94 60.80
#